data_AF-W4Q3L2-F1
#
_entry.id   AF-W4Q3L2-F1
#
_cell.length_a   1.000
_cell.length_b   1.000
_cell.length_c   1.000
_cell.angle_alpha   90.00
_cell.angle_beta   90.00
_cell.angle_gamma   90.00
#
_symmetry.space_group_name_H-M   'P 1'
#
loop_
_entity.id
_entity.type
_entity.pdbx_description
1 polymer ?
#
loop_
_entity_poly.entity_id
_entity_poly.type
_entity_poly.pdbx_seq_one_letter_code
_entity_poly.pdbx_strand_id
1 'polypeptide(L)'
;MKKIISSLLLILIVLAPISVVSAEVDLSGKIKKEIYAAPEELLVDILNPYVTDAVQKEHGDNVTWRLERVKKITLMVDHTGSESKRWYEVSLTITTTNPDIKGNLPELGTITFYIDPKTYFGSSEVERKNINDVTVELKDYIHQFGTNDKK
;
A
#
# COMPACT_ATOMS: atom_id res chain seq x y z
N MET A 1 -70.90 -17.41 37.67
CA MET A 1 -70.97 -17.53 36.20
C MET A 1 -69.98 -16.55 35.59
N LYS A 2 -69.08 -17.08 34.75
CA LYS A 2 -68.50 -16.56 33.48
C LYS A 2 -68.10 -15.06 33.43
N LYS A 3 -66.80 -14.76 33.35
CA LYS A 3 -66.04 -14.29 32.14
C LYS A 3 -66.68 -13.02 31.56
N ILE A 4 -66.03 -11.85 31.54
CA ILE A 4 -65.06 -11.42 30.52
C ILE A 4 -64.30 -10.18 31.07
N ILE A 5 -63.01 -10.32 31.39
CA ILE A 5 -62.08 -9.17 31.47
C ILE A 5 -60.80 -9.66 30.78
N SER A 6 -60.84 -9.68 29.45
CA SER A 6 -59.66 -9.97 28.65
C SER A 6 -59.96 -9.55 27.22
N SER A 7 -59.67 -8.30 26.87
CA SER A 7 -59.32 -7.88 25.51
C SER A 7 -59.21 -6.36 25.43
N LEU A 8 -58.24 -5.74 26.12
CA LEU A 8 -57.82 -4.38 25.77
C LEU A 8 -56.41 -4.07 26.27
N LEU A 9 -55.45 -4.97 26.03
CA LEU A 9 -54.03 -4.70 26.33
C LEU A 9 -53.07 -5.38 25.34
N LEU A 10 -53.44 -5.46 24.05
CA LEU A 10 -52.63 -6.16 23.06
C LEU A 10 -52.50 -5.42 21.71
N ILE A 11 -52.61 -4.08 21.68
CA ILE A 11 -52.44 -3.30 20.45
C ILE A 11 -51.57 -2.06 20.72
N LEU A 12 -50.42 -2.23 21.37
CA LEU A 12 -49.48 -1.12 21.59
C LEU A 12 -48.00 -1.56 21.48
N ILE A 13 -47.72 -2.58 20.67
CA ILE A 13 -46.34 -3.03 20.36
C ILE A 13 -46.13 -3.19 18.85
N VAL A 14 -46.71 -2.31 18.04
CA VAL A 14 -46.35 -2.23 16.61
C VAL A 14 -46.26 -0.75 16.29
N LEU A 15 -45.06 -0.17 16.39
CA LEU A 15 -44.58 1.07 15.75
C LEU A 15 -43.34 1.60 16.50
N ALA A 16 -42.35 0.73 16.77
CA ALA A 16 -40.99 1.23 16.92
C ALA A 16 -40.41 1.27 15.50
N PRO A 17 -40.00 2.42 14.95
CA PRO A 17 -39.20 2.43 13.74
C PRO A 17 -37.91 1.69 14.09
N ILE A 18 -37.75 0.49 13.50
CA ILE A 18 -36.47 -0.19 13.49
C ILE A 18 -35.63 0.64 12.54
N SER A 19 -35.02 1.70 13.06
CA SER A 19 -33.98 2.44 12.35
C SER A 19 -32.80 1.50 12.23
N VAL A 20 -32.82 0.67 11.18
CA VAL A 20 -31.64 -0.07 10.75
C VAL A 20 -30.68 0.98 10.22
N VAL A 21 -29.93 1.58 11.14
CA VAL A 21 -28.73 2.33 10.82
C VAL A 21 -27.76 1.30 10.29
N SER A 22 -27.82 1.06 8.98
CA SER A 22 -26.70 0.49 8.25
C SER A 22 -25.64 1.57 8.26
N ALA A 23 -24.78 1.55 9.28
CA ALA A 23 -23.52 2.27 9.22
C ALA A 23 -22.72 1.57 8.11
N GLU A 24 -22.88 2.06 6.88
CA GLU A 24 -21.93 1.81 5.83
C GLU A 24 -20.60 2.37 6.34
N VAL A 25 -19.74 1.48 6.84
CA VAL A 25 -18.41 1.84 7.30
C VAL A 25 -17.66 2.26 6.05
N ASP A 26 -17.64 3.56 5.81
CA ASP A 26 -16.77 4.16 4.80
C ASP A 26 -15.31 3.87 5.20
N LEU A 27 -14.77 2.80 4.62
CA LEU A 27 -13.40 2.35 4.84
C LEU A 27 -12.39 3.31 4.20
N SER A 28 -12.83 4.26 3.37
CA SER A 28 -11.93 5.19 2.67
C SER A 28 -11.28 6.23 3.59
N GLY A 29 -11.88 6.50 4.76
CA GLY A 29 -11.40 7.50 5.73
C GLY A 29 -10.44 7.01 6.82
N LYS A 30 -10.18 5.70 6.95
CA LYS A 30 -9.45 5.13 8.10
C LYS A 30 -7.95 4.94 7.92
N ILE A 31 -7.44 5.06 6.68
CA ILE A 31 -6.01 4.97 6.42
C ILE A 31 -5.41 6.37 6.45
N LYS A 32 -4.64 6.67 7.49
CA LYS A 32 -3.90 7.94 7.58
C LYS A 32 -2.57 7.80 6.84
N LYS A 33 -2.27 8.78 5.99
CA LYS A 33 -0.99 8.92 5.30
C LYS A 33 -0.13 9.90 6.08
N GLU A 34 0.95 9.42 6.66
CA GLU A 34 1.93 10.27 7.37
C GLU A 34 3.25 10.27 6.57
N ILE A 35 3.91 11.42 6.49
CA ILE A 35 5.21 11.54 5.83
C ILE A 35 6.27 11.32 6.92
N TYR A 36 6.88 10.13 6.94
CA TYR A 36 7.98 9.82 7.85
C TYR A 36 9.32 9.85 7.12
N ALA A 37 10.33 10.42 7.78
CA ALA A 37 11.67 10.68 7.25
C ALA A 37 12.66 9.60 7.69
N ALA A 38 12.49 8.36 7.24
CA ALA A 38 13.68 7.53 7.07
C ALA A 38 14.52 8.19 5.95
N PRO A 39 15.86 8.23 6.05
CA PRO A 39 16.68 8.77 4.97
C PRO A 39 16.33 8.03 3.68
N GLU A 40 15.92 8.78 2.67
CA GLU A 40 15.48 8.25 1.36
C GLU A 40 16.47 7.22 0.82
N GLU A 41 17.76 7.52 0.98
CA GLU A 41 18.91 6.69 0.60
C GLU A 41 18.86 5.28 1.21
N LEU A 42 18.52 5.16 2.50
CA LEU A 42 18.54 3.88 3.18
C LEU A 42 17.35 3.00 2.78
N LEU A 43 16.18 3.59 2.52
CA LEU A 43 15.03 2.86 1.97
C LEU A 43 15.33 2.38 0.55
N VAL A 44 15.95 3.22 -0.27
CA VAL A 44 16.37 2.86 -1.63
C VAL A 44 17.38 1.72 -1.61
N ASP A 45 18.39 1.77 -0.74
CA ASP A 45 19.43 0.74 -0.68
C ASP A 45 18.86 -0.64 -0.31
N ILE A 46 17.89 -0.70 0.60
CA ILE A 46 17.17 -1.93 0.94
C ILE A 46 16.38 -2.46 -0.26
N LEU A 47 15.86 -1.56 -1.10
CA LEU A 47 15.06 -1.93 -2.27
C LEU A 47 15.90 -2.38 -3.47
N ASN A 48 17.20 -2.06 -3.56
CA ASN A 48 18.06 -2.41 -4.70
C ASN A 48 17.97 -3.89 -5.15
N PRO A 49 18.09 -4.91 -4.26
CA PRO A 49 17.92 -6.30 -4.68
C PRO A 49 16.51 -6.59 -5.22
N TYR A 50 15.47 -6.02 -4.58
CA TYR A 50 14.07 -6.23 -5.01
C TYR A 50 13.74 -5.53 -6.33
N VAL A 51 14.35 -4.38 -6.59
CA VAL A 51 14.27 -3.69 -7.88
C VAL A 51 14.93 -4.55 -8.96
N THR A 52 16.11 -5.11 -8.68
CA THR A 52 16.82 -5.99 -9.61
C THR A 52 15.96 -7.20 -9.96
N ASP A 53 15.41 -7.89 -8.97
CA ASP A 53 14.51 -9.02 -9.18
C ASP A 53 13.26 -8.63 -10.00
N ALA A 54 12.66 -7.46 -9.72
CA ALA A 54 11.49 -6.98 -10.45
C ALA A 54 11.82 -6.68 -11.92
N VAL A 55 12.94 -6.01 -12.19
CA VAL A 55 13.39 -5.70 -13.55
C VAL A 55 13.72 -6.96 -14.33
N GLN A 56 14.42 -7.92 -13.72
CA GLN A 56 14.77 -9.19 -14.37
C GLN A 56 13.53 -10.02 -14.70
N LYS A 57 12.54 -10.07 -13.81
CA LYS A 57 11.26 -10.75 -14.07
C LYS A 57 10.48 -10.12 -15.22
N GLU A 58 10.51 -8.79 -15.33
CA GLU A 58 9.75 -8.05 -16.35
C GLU A 58 10.45 -8.07 -17.72
N HIS A 59 11.78 -7.92 -17.76
CA HIS A 59 12.53 -7.69 -18.99
C HIS A 59 13.56 -8.77 -19.37
N GLY A 60 13.85 -9.70 -18.46
CA GLY A 60 14.87 -10.75 -18.62
C GLY A 60 16.23 -10.42 -17.99
N ASP A 61 17.10 -11.43 -17.92
CA ASP A 61 18.32 -11.43 -17.09
C ASP A 61 19.43 -10.46 -17.56
N ASN A 62 19.41 -10.04 -18.83
CA ASN A 62 20.43 -9.17 -19.42
C ASN A 62 20.11 -7.67 -19.30
N VAL A 63 19.02 -7.30 -18.63
CA VAL A 63 18.62 -5.89 -18.51
C VAL A 63 19.35 -5.22 -17.35
N THR A 64 19.90 -4.05 -17.64
CA THR A 64 20.46 -3.15 -16.62
C THR A 64 19.44 -2.10 -16.25
N TRP A 65 19.49 -1.62 -15.00
CA TRP A 65 18.63 -0.55 -14.54
C TRP A 65 19.41 0.48 -13.72
N ARG A 66 18.89 1.70 -13.69
CA ARG A 66 19.38 2.80 -12.86
C ARG A 66 18.21 3.48 -12.16
N LEU A 67 18.40 3.85 -10.90
CA LEU A 67 17.46 4.75 -10.22
C LEU A 67 17.58 6.15 -10.82
N GLU A 68 16.45 6.73 -11.24
CA GLU A 68 16.39 8.14 -11.62
C GLU A 68 16.03 9.02 -10.44
N ARG A 69 15.00 8.62 -9.69
CA ARG A 69 14.54 9.33 -8.50
C ARG A 69 13.59 8.49 -7.67
N VAL A 70 13.48 8.82 -6.40
CA VAL A 70 12.32 8.42 -5.61
C VAL A 70 11.15 9.32 -5.97
N LYS A 71 10.05 8.69 -6.41
CA LYS A 71 8.83 9.39 -6.80
C LYS A 71 7.95 9.68 -5.58
N LYS A 72 7.90 8.74 -4.63
CA LYS A 72 7.02 8.82 -3.46
C LYS A 72 7.51 7.91 -2.35
N ILE A 73 7.45 8.39 -1.11
CA ILE A 73 7.51 7.58 0.11
C ILE A 73 6.32 7.99 0.97
N THR A 74 5.55 7.04 1.47
CA THR A 74 4.39 7.33 2.34
C THR A 74 4.27 6.25 3.40
N LEU A 75 4.16 6.65 4.68
CA LEU A 75 3.78 5.73 5.75
C LEU A 75 2.26 5.57 5.74
N MET A 76 1.82 4.34 5.57
CA MET A 76 0.43 3.92 5.63
C MET A 76 0.16 3.39 7.03
N VAL A 77 -0.88 3.91 7.69
CA VAL A 77 -1.31 3.44 9.00
C VAL A 77 -2.77 2.99 8.91
N ASP A 78 -3.02 1.72 9.21
CA ASP A 78 -4.35 1.11 9.20
C ASP A 78 -4.80 0.75 10.63
N HIS A 79 -5.93 1.34 11.03
CA HIS A 79 -6.59 1.12 12.32
C HIS A 79 -7.93 0.37 12.20
N THR A 80 -8.17 -0.33 11.09
CA THR A 80 -9.43 -1.06 10.86
C THR A 80 -9.51 -2.37 11.64
N GLY A 81 -8.36 -2.97 12.01
CA GLY A 81 -8.28 -4.22 12.77
C GLY A 81 -8.09 -4.04 14.29
N SER A 82 -8.01 -5.17 15.01
CA SER A 82 -7.70 -5.19 16.45
C SER A 82 -6.28 -4.72 16.78
N GLU A 83 -5.38 -4.77 15.81
CA GLU A 83 -4.01 -4.29 15.89
C GLU A 83 -3.78 -3.24 14.80
N SER A 84 -3.06 -2.17 15.15
CA SER A 84 -2.69 -1.15 14.18
C SER A 84 -1.57 -1.67 13.27
N LYS A 85 -1.79 -1.65 11.97
CA LYS A 85 -0.78 -2.04 10.97
C LYS A 85 -0.12 -0.82 10.36
N ARG A 86 1.18 -0.92 10.08
CA ARG A 86 1.98 0.15 9.48
C ARG A 86 2.88 -0.40 8.39
N TRP A 87 2.93 0.25 7.24
CA TRP A 87 3.85 -0.09 6.17
C TRP A 87 4.23 1.15 5.35
N TYR A 88 5.37 1.13 4.69
CA TYR A 88 5.74 2.17 3.74
C TYR A 88 5.30 1.76 2.34
N GLU A 89 4.68 2.70 1.62
CA GLU A 89 4.55 2.64 0.17
C GLU A 89 5.68 3.48 -0.44
N VAL A 90 6.57 2.82 -1.19
CA VAL A 90 7.71 3.47 -1.84
C VAL A 90 7.60 3.27 -3.34
N SER A 91 7.54 4.38 -4.09
CA SER A 91 7.55 4.37 -5.55
C SER A 91 8.87 4.95 -6.06
N LEU A 92 9.56 4.18 -6.91
CA LEU A 92 10.83 4.53 -7.53
C LEU A 92 10.63 4.74 -9.03
N THR A 93 11.22 5.78 -9.60
CA THR A 93 11.37 5.90 -11.05
C THR A 93 12.73 5.34 -11.44
N ILE A 94 12.74 4.37 -12.35
CA ILE A 94 13.95 3.74 -12.85
C ILE A 94 14.04 3.90 -14.37
N THR A 95 15.24 3.83 -14.88
CA THR A 95 15.53 3.65 -16.30
C THR A 95 16.04 2.23 -16.51
N THR A 96 15.49 1.51 -17.48
CA THR A 96 16.00 0.19 -17.91
C THR A 96 16.69 0.31 -19.27
N THR A 97 17.71 -0.51 -19.49
CA THR A 97 18.42 -0.60 -20.77
C THR A 97 18.71 -2.05 -21.08
N ASN A 98 18.16 -2.52 -22.20
CA ASN A 98 18.39 -3.86 -22.71
C ASN A 98 19.50 -3.84 -23.78
N PRO A 99 20.69 -4.42 -23.50
CA PRO A 99 21.81 -4.42 -24.43
C PRO A 99 21.58 -5.32 -25.65
N ASP A 100 20.69 -6.31 -25.56
CA ASP A 100 20.43 -7.27 -26.62
C ASP A 100 19.61 -6.66 -27.77
N ILE A 101 18.94 -5.53 -27.51
CA ILE A 101 18.13 -4.81 -28.50
C ILE A 101 18.93 -3.62 -29.04
N LYS A 102 19.63 -3.83 -30.16
CA LYS A 102 20.37 -2.76 -30.85
C LYS A 102 19.46 -1.59 -31.22
N GLY A 103 19.81 -0.40 -30.75
CA GLY A 103 19.07 0.83 -31.04
C GLY A 103 17.87 1.08 -30.13
N ASN A 104 17.66 0.27 -29.07
CA ASN A 104 16.61 0.57 -28.11
C ASN A 104 16.97 1.82 -27.30
N LEU A 105 15.98 2.68 -27.10
CA LEU A 105 16.12 3.82 -26.21
C LEU A 105 15.95 3.33 -24.76
N PRO A 106 16.61 3.96 -23.79
CA PRO A 106 16.34 3.67 -22.39
C PRO A 106 14.85 3.86 -22.08
N GLU A 107 14.27 2.90 -21.38
CA GLU A 107 12.85 2.89 -21.03
C GLU A 107 12.66 3.36 -19.59
N LEU A 108 11.67 4.22 -19.35
CA LEU A 108 11.34 4.66 -18.01
C LEU A 108 10.28 3.75 -17.39
N GLY A 109 10.51 3.33 -16.16
CA GLY A 109 9.57 2.55 -15.36
C GLY A 109 9.28 3.23 -14.03
N THR A 110 8.12 2.94 -13.45
CA THR A 110 7.84 3.19 -12.04
C THR A 110 7.57 1.87 -11.35
N ILE A 111 8.35 1.58 -10.30
CA ILE A 111 8.16 0.40 -9.48
C ILE A 111 7.66 0.85 -8.11
N THR A 112 6.63 0.20 -7.59
CA THR A 112 6.10 0.48 -6.25
C THR A 112 6.24 -0.75 -5.38
N PHE A 113 6.80 -0.55 -4.18
CA PHE A 113 6.94 -1.57 -3.15
C PHE A 113 6.16 -1.22 -1.90
N TYR A 114 5.68 -2.24 -1.20
CA TYR A 114 5.29 -2.15 0.19
C TYR A 114 6.42 -2.68 1.06
N ILE A 115 6.82 -1.90 2.05
CA ILE A 115 7.82 -2.28 3.04
C ILE A 115 7.11 -2.36 4.39
N ASP A 116 6.95 -3.56 4.92
CA ASP A 116 6.58 -3.75 6.32
C ASP A 116 7.87 -3.68 7.14
N PRO A 117 8.10 -2.59 7.88
CA PRO A 117 9.34 -2.40 8.60
C PRO A 117 9.54 -3.39 9.74
N LYS A 118 8.50 -4.14 10.17
CA LYS A 118 8.45 -4.88 11.44
C LYS A 118 9.42 -4.28 12.47
N THR A 119 9.10 -3.06 12.93
CA THR A 119 9.82 -2.31 13.98
C THR A 119 11.18 -1.66 13.62
N TYR A 120 11.73 -1.89 12.43
CA TYR A 120 13.03 -1.33 12.02
C TYR A 120 12.99 0.21 11.83
N PHE A 121 11.95 0.73 11.18
CA PHE A 121 11.79 2.16 10.85
C PHE A 121 11.05 2.99 11.91
N GLY A 122 11.11 2.59 13.18
CA GLY A 122 10.73 3.45 14.30
C GLY A 122 9.26 3.36 14.75
N SER A 123 9.10 2.79 15.94
CA SER A 123 8.23 3.30 16.99
C SER A 123 9.14 3.45 18.22
N SER A 124 9.08 4.56 18.95
CA SER A 124 9.87 4.73 20.20
C SER A 124 9.54 3.70 21.28
N GLU A 125 8.44 2.96 21.09
CA GLU A 125 7.91 1.98 22.03
C GLU A 125 8.26 0.53 21.66
N VAL A 126 8.97 0.30 20.54
CA VAL A 126 9.31 -1.06 20.10
C VAL A 126 10.80 -1.16 19.81
N GLU A 127 11.45 -2.15 20.43
CA GLU A 127 12.85 -2.46 20.17
C GLU A 127 13.07 -2.64 18.67
N ARG A 128 14.07 -1.95 18.11
CA ARG A 128 14.44 -2.10 16.71
C ARG A 128 14.88 -3.53 16.47
N LYS A 129 14.13 -4.27 15.67
CA LYS A 129 14.48 -5.63 15.24
C LYS A 129 15.51 -5.63 14.11
N ASN A 130 15.92 -6.82 13.67
CA ASN A 130 16.95 -6.98 12.65
C ASN A 130 16.42 -6.48 11.29
N ILE A 131 17.29 -5.88 10.47
CA ILE A 131 16.96 -5.50 9.09
C ILE A 131 16.45 -6.70 8.26
N ASN A 132 16.90 -7.91 8.59
CA ASN A 132 16.45 -9.15 7.96
C ASN A 132 14.98 -9.48 8.25
N ASP A 133 14.35 -8.81 9.22
CA ASP A 133 12.94 -9.00 9.55
C ASP A 133 12.02 -8.07 8.73
N VAL A 134 12.58 -7.20 7.89
CA VAL A 134 11.84 -6.32 6.98
C VAL A 134 11.26 -7.16 5.83
N THR A 135 9.95 -7.08 5.64
CA THR A 135 9.29 -7.70 4.48
C THR A 135 9.10 -6.66 3.39
N VAL A 136 9.53 -6.98 2.17
CA VAL A 136 9.32 -6.15 0.97
C VAL A 136 8.44 -6.91 -0.02
N GLU A 137 7.36 -6.27 -0.46
CA GLU A 137 6.43 -6.81 -1.45
C GLU A 137 6.37 -5.90 -2.68
N LEU A 138 6.55 -6.46 -3.87
CA LEU A 138 6.31 -5.73 -5.12
C LEU A 138 4.81 -5.50 -5.27
N LYS A 139 4.40 -4.23 -5.31
CA LYS A 139 3.00 -3.86 -5.49
C LYS A 139 2.65 -3.69 -6.97
N ASP A 140 3.50 -2.98 -7.72
CA ASP A 140 3.21 -2.64 -9.11
C ASP A 140 4.49 -2.29 -9.90
N TYR A 141 4.45 -2.53 -11.21
CA TYR A 141 5.45 -2.11 -12.20
C TYR A 141 4.71 -1.44 -13.37
N ILE A 142 4.94 -0.13 -13.56
CA ILE A 142 4.31 0.65 -14.62
C ILE A 142 5.36 1.12 -15.62
N HIS A 143 5.21 0.72 -16.88
CA HIS A 143 5.99 1.25 -18.00
C HIS A 143 5.54 2.67 -18.34
N GLN A 144 6.47 3.62 -18.40
CA GLN A 144 6.22 4.95 -18.91
C GLN A 144 6.68 4.98 -20.36
N PHE A 145 5.74 4.83 -21.29
CA PHE A 145 6.03 5.08 -22.70
C PHE A 145 6.46 6.53 -22.87
N GLY A 146 7.67 6.74 -23.38
CA GLY A 146 8.13 8.07 -23.76
C GLY A 146 7.10 8.68 -24.72
N THR A 147 6.61 9.87 -24.39
CA THR A 147 5.83 10.67 -25.32
C THR A 147 6.69 10.87 -26.56
N ASN A 148 6.32 10.18 -27.64
CA ASN A 148 6.77 10.52 -28.99
C ASN A 148 6.16 11.88 -29.33
N ASP A 149 6.72 12.95 -28.77
CA ASP A 149 6.57 14.30 -29.32
C ASP A 149 7.41 14.35 -30.59
N LYS A 150 6.88 13.70 -31.64
CA LYS A 150 7.29 13.98 -33.00
C LYS A 150 6.86 15.41 -33.31
N LYS A 151 7.84 16.30 -33.36
CA LYS A 151 7.70 17.62 -33.99
C LYS A 151 8.14 17.52 -35.44
#